data_AF-A0A816R3V7-F1
#
_entry.id   AF-A0A816R3V7-F1
#
_cell.length_a   1.000
_cell.length_b   1.000
_cell.length_c   1.000
_cell.angle_alpha   90.00
_cell.angle_beta   90.00
_cell.angle_gamma   90.00
#
_symmetry.space_group_name_H-M   'P 1'
#
loop_
_entity.id
_entity.type
_entity.pdbx_description
1 polymer ?
#
loop_
_entity_poly.entity_id
_entity_poly.type
_entity_poly.pdbx_seq_one_letter_code
_entity_poly.pdbx_strand_id
1 'polypeptide(L)'
;MKYESKLHSVTYGTIIEQLNSTKFNTREASLDCLRSVARSCIFLLQQEFAFMNLKDLIKLQQLNLSEPIVRWLSVANKKESYWSGESRADWLISVQKWLWKKQLQELQDVTYITIIADETCDVMAIYNVINEFLFELEKQLGKKLILIGQCFDGASALRCQAQGHVRSRISTFALYIHCRSHLINLCVKDTLTREFFKSHDLIHKTLVFFNDSSQQLNILKQSQVIHGTSKEGARVPRASETRWVYHCQIANFAWTHLVAIVSALIQIGESNADGSDTANGYAIRFVNEIFMYEVGIMKIILEHAKAFLKQTENRTTTFDKFSRCLDSTVVRIKNALSEFDYDTYNQKIKVCRDALPVTQRAPYSTRSYRSTNNNLNQDNTNADMQTDLNSFGTKFINSTLQSIDERFGEDSRIIMDNISMFTKLNEYNNDEVLKNPLINLYCSPMHYNHKGTDHKVYERTDEPLLCFRNLEKELPQLRVLLKTSKNDIQEKKENNGMDDEVCLLDVVKFLSVNGQYLVPEWFKLYQILTTLPIGSNECERSFSTLQRIKTKLRNKLSSTALETAVKFSILKPHVTEADLDDIVQNFVMHPGRAKARNIYIYIQNNYDDSDDE
;
A
#
# COMPACT_ATOMS: atom_id res chain seq x y z
N MET A 1 -70.16 13.87 -3.62
CA MET A 1 -70.69 14.83 -2.62
C MET A 1 -70.62 14.17 -1.25
N LYS A 2 -69.95 14.88 -0.31
CA LYS A 2 -70.08 14.86 1.16
C LYS A 2 -70.41 13.53 1.87
N TYR A 3 -69.44 13.06 2.66
CA TYR A 3 -69.73 12.41 3.94
C TYR A 3 -69.35 13.39 5.06
N GLU A 4 -70.37 13.83 5.80
CA GLU A 4 -70.34 14.62 7.04
C GLU A 4 -70.08 13.68 8.24
N SER A 5 -69.05 13.98 9.04
CA SER A 5 -69.13 14.59 10.38
C SER A 5 -69.71 13.70 11.51
N LYS A 6 -68.81 13.22 12.36
CA LYS A 6 -69.02 13.06 13.82
C LYS A 6 -67.65 13.17 14.49
N LEU A 7 -67.25 14.40 14.81
CA LEU A 7 -66.20 14.66 15.79
C LEU A 7 -66.79 14.40 17.18
N HIS A 8 -66.23 13.46 17.93
CA HIS A 8 -66.20 13.57 19.38
C HIS A 8 -64.87 14.21 19.78
N SER A 9 -65.00 15.39 20.39
CA SER A 9 -63.93 16.18 20.98
C SER A 9 -63.31 15.43 22.17
N VAL A 10 -62.11 14.91 22.00
CA VAL A 10 -61.18 14.74 23.13
C VAL A 10 -60.46 16.07 23.27
N THR A 11 -60.68 16.74 24.39
CA THR A 11 -60.18 18.08 24.68
C THR A 11 -58.65 18.11 24.75
N TYR A 12 -58.06 19.17 24.19
CA TYR A 12 -56.62 19.43 24.06
C TYR A 12 -55.82 19.29 25.39
N GLY A 13 -56.49 19.35 26.54
CA GLY A 13 -55.87 19.18 27.87
C GLY A 13 -55.31 17.78 28.12
N THR A 14 -55.94 16.71 27.62
CA THR A 14 -55.50 15.32 27.89
C THR A 14 -54.24 14.93 27.11
N ILE A 15 -53.99 15.56 25.97
CA ILE A 15 -52.77 15.34 25.17
C ILE A 15 -51.58 16.11 25.76
N ILE A 16 -51.82 17.29 26.33
CA ILE A 16 -50.77 18.09 27.00
C ILE A 16 -50.32 17.41 28.31
N GLU A 17 -51.24 16.82 29.08
CA GLU A 17 -50.85 16.04 30.28
C GLU A 17 -50.07 14.78 29.93
N GLN A 18 -50.38 14.09 28.83
CA GLN A 18 -49.59 12.94 28.37
C GLN A 18 -48.20 13.35 27.85
N LEU A 19 -48.07 14.48 27.15
CA LEU A 19 -46.77 14.99 26.67
C LEU A 19 -45.88 15.54 27.80
N ASN A 20 -46.47 16.12 28.85
CA ASN A 20 -45.74 16.57 30.04
C ASN A 20 -45.31 15.41 30.96
N SER A 21 -45.90 14.21 30.79
CA SER A 21 -45.57 13.03 31.61
C SER A 21 -44.32 12.26 31.16
N THR A 22 -43.84 12.46 29.92
CA THR A 22 -42.60 11.85 29.44
C THR A 22 -41.41 12.77 29.67
N LYS A 23 -40.79 12.65 30.86
CA LYS A 23 -39.47 13.23 31.16
C LYS A 23 -38.39 12.59 30.27
N PHE A 24 -38.23 13.06 29.05
CA PHE A 24 -36.99 12.88 28.29
C PHE A 24 -36.17 14.16 28.38
N ASN A 25 -34.98 14.08 28.98
CA ASN A 25 -34.03 15.18 29.04
C ASN A 25 -33.62 15.57 27.60
N THR A 26 -34.14 16.70 27.09
CA THR A 26 -33.94 17.18 25.70
C THR A 26 -32.46 17.34 25.30
N ARG A 27 -31.59 17.50 26.29
CA ARG A 27 -30.13 17.57 26.11
C ARG A 27 -29.46 16.22 25.87
N GLU A 28 -29.98 15.13 26.45
CA GLU A 28 -29.41 13.78 26.25
C GLU A 28 -29.78 13.24 24.87
N ALA A 29 -31.04 13.41 24.45
CA ALA A 29 -31.51 12.99 23.13
C ALA A 29 -30.78 13.71 21.96
N SER A 30 -30.37 14.96 22.17
CA SER A 30 -29.59 15.72 21.17
C SER A 30 -28.12 15.29 21.11
N LEU A 31 -27.52 14.92 22.25
CA LEU A 31 -26.18 14.34 22.29
C LEU A 31 -26.14 12.95 21.65
N ASP A 32 -27.15 12.11 21.87
CA ASP A 32 -27.27 10.79 21.22
C ASP A 32 -27.38 10.87 19.71
N CYS A 33 -28.13 11.85 19.20
CA CYS A 33 -28.19 12.14 17.78
C CYS A 33 -26.82 12.54 17.22
N LEU A 34 -26.09 13.41 17.91
CA LEU A 34 -24.75 13.83 17.52
C LEU A 34 -23.75 12.66 17.54
N ARG A 35 -23.82 11.77 18.54
CA ARG A 35 -23.02 10.53 18.60
C ARG A 35 -23.27 9.64 17.39
N SER A 36 -24.54 9.43 17.01
CA SER A 36 -24.89 8.60 15.85
C SER A 36 -24.39 9.18 14.53
N VAL A 37 -24.51 10.50 14.36
CA VAL A 37 -23.95 11.22 13.20
C VAL A 37 -22.42 11.10 13.20
N ALA A 38 -21.78 11.24 14.36
CA ALA A 38 -20.33 11.12 14.51
C ALA A 38 -19.80 9.74 14.08
N ARG A 39 -20.43 8.66 14.58
CA ARG A 39 -20.10 7.28 14.19
C ARG A 39 -20.16 7.08 12.69
N SER A 40 -21.21 7.58 12.06
CA SER A 40 -21.44 7.36 10.64
C SER A 40 -20.49 8.18 9.77
N CYS A 41 -20.18 9.42 10.16
CA CYS A 41 -19.15 10.22 9.53
C CYS A 41 -17.77 9.55 9.61
N ILE A 42 -17.40 9.02 10.79
CA ILE A 42 -16.12 8.32 10.99
C ILE A 42 -16.06 7.05 10.13
N PHE A 43 -17.14 6.26 10.13
CA PHE A 43 -17.23 5.07 9.28
C PHE A 43 -17.01 5.41 7.81
N LEU A 44 -17.63 6.48 7.31
CA LEU A 44 -17.40 6.91 5.92
C LEU A 44 -15.97 7.34 5.64
N LEU A 45 -15.33 8.05 6.58
CA LEU A 45 -13.92 8.43 6.45
C LEU A 45 -13.01 7.20 6.37
N GLN A 46 -13.27 6.17 7.18
CA GLN A 46 -12.52 4.90 7.16
C GLN A 46 -12.72 4.09 5.87
N GLN A 47 -13.88 4.21 5.23
CA GLN A 47 -14.24 3.52 3.99
C GLN A 47 -13.90 4.33 2.73
N GLU A 48 -13.09 5.40 2.84
CA GLU A 48 -12.67 6.26 1.72
C GLU A 48 -13.82 6.96 0.98
N PHE A 49 -15.03 6.93 1.55
CA PHE A 49 -16.16 7.69 1.07
C PHE A 49 -15.99 9.13 1.54
N ALA A 50 -15.13 9.87 0.85
CA ALA A 50 -14.95 11.29 1.11
C ALA A 50 -16.28 12.03 0.88
N PHE A 51 -16.82 12.55 1.99
CA PHE A 51 -18.01 13.38 2.09
C PHE A 51 -19.14 12.96 1.14
N MET A 52 -19.81 11.84 1.45
CA MET A 52 -21.24 11.80 1.12
C MET A 52 -21.89 13.01 1.80
N ASN A 53 -22.75 13.70 1.06
CA ASN A 53 -23.57 14.73 1.68
C ASN A 53 -24.36 14.07 2.84
N LEU A 54 -24.58 14.79 3.94
CA LEU A 54 -25.26 14.23 5.13
C LEU A 54 -26.62 13.61 4.77
N LYS A 55 -27.25 14.10 3.69
CA LYS A 55 -28.49 13.59 3.09
C LYS A 55 -28.36 12.14 2.61
N ASP A 56 -27.25 11.75 1.99
CA ASP A 56 -26.99 10.38 1.56
C ASP A 56 -26.60 9.48 2.74
N LEU A 57 -25.91 10.03 3.74
CA LEU A 57 -25.60 9.38 5.03
C LEU A 57 -26.87 9.03 5.83
N ILE A 58 -27.79 9.98 5.91
CA ILE A 58 -29.09 9.84 6.54
C ILE A 58 -29.96 8.83 5.80
N LYS A 59 -29.95 8.82 4.46
CA LYS A 59 -30.65 7.80 3.66
C LYS A 59 -30.09 6.40 3.90
N LEU A 60 -28.77 6.27 4.05
CA LEU A 60 -28.12 4.99 4.39
C LEU A 60 -28.45 4.54 5.83
N GLN A 61 -28.56 5.47 6.79
CA GLN A 61 -28.98 5.17 8.16
C GLN A 61 -30.49 4.89 8.29
N GLN A 62 -31.34 5.50 7.46
CA GLN A 62 -32.78 5.19 7.39
C GLN A 62 -33.04 3.72 7.02
N LEU A 63 -32.17 3.13 6.21
CA LEU A 63 -32.21 1.69 5.88
C LEU A 63 -31.83 0.79 7.08
N ASN A 64 -31.16 1.33 8.10
CA ASN A 64 -30.69 0.60 9.29
C ASN A 64 -31.53 0.83 10.57
N LEU A 65 -32.77 1.32 10.44
CA LEU A 65 -33.84 1.23 11.46
C LEU A 65 -33.50 1.67 12.90
N SER A 66 -32.90 2.85 13.11
CA SER A 66 -32.93 3.49 14.44
C SER A 66 -34.07 4.53 14.52
N GLU A 67 -35.13 4.19 15.25
CA GLU A 67 -36.34 5.00 15.47
C GLU A 67 -36.09 6.47 15.90
N PRO A 68 -35.07 6.80 16.73
CA PRO A 68 -34.77 8.18 17.12
C PRO A 68 -34.36 9.07 15.93
N ILE A 69 -33.63 8.51 14.97
CA ILE A 69 -33.16 9.22 13.78
C ILE A 69 -34.34 9.51 12.85
N VAL A 70 -35.25 8.54 12.66
CA VAL A 70 -36.46 8.71 11.86
C VAL A 70 -37.35 9.83 12.42
N ARG A 71 -37.51 9.87 13.75
CA ARG A 71 -38.31 10.89 14.43
C ARG A 71 -37.65 12.28 14.37
N TRP A 72 -36.34 12.38 14.57
CA TRP A 72 -35.59 13.64 14.39
C TRP A 72 -35.73 14.19 12.96
N LEU A 73 -35.65 13.31 11.94
CA LEU A 73 -35.81 13.69 10.53
C LEU A 73 -37.24 14.12 10.16
N SER A 74 -38.26 13.51 10.77
CA SER A 74 -39.65 13.90 10.53
C SER A 74 -39.98 15.33 10.99
N VAL A 75 -39.31 15.79 12.06
CA VAL A 75 -39.46 17.15 12.60
C VAL A 75 -38.65 18.16 11.79
N ALA A 76 -37.50 17.72 11.27
CA ALA A 76 -36.55 18.59 10.61
C ALA A 76 -36.99 19.08 9.21
N ASN A 77 -37.98 18.42 8.59
CA ASN A 77 -38.39 18.57 7.18
C ASN A 77 -38.89 19.95 6.71
N LYS A 78 -38.83 21.00 7.53
CA LYS A 78 -39.25 22.34 7.15
C LYS A 78 -38.08 23.32 7.26
N LYS A 79 -37.31 23.36 6.17
CA LYS A 79 -36.31 24.41 5.83
C LYS A 79 -35.04 24.42 6.70
N GLU A 80 -34.03 23.63 6.32
CA GLU A 80 -32.61 24.05 6.27
C GLU A 80 -31.72 22.88 5.82
N SER A 81 -30.75 23.17 4.96
CA SER A 81 -29.68 22.24 4.59
C SER A 81 -28.84 21.95 5.84
N TYR A 82 -29.00 20.76 6.39
CA TYR A 82 -28.35 20.31 7.62
C TYR A 82 -26.83 20.50 7.54
N TRP A 83 -26.35 21.36 8.44
CA TRP A 83 -24.98 21.85 8.63
C TRP A 83 -24.49 22.84 7.57
N SER A 84 -24.29 24.09 8.00
CA SER A 84 -23.56 25.10 7.23
C SER A 84 -22.15 24.60 6.86
N GLY A 85 -21.53 25.18 5.83
CA GLY A 85 -20.13 24.89 5.50
C GLY A 85 -19.20 25.09 6.71
N GLU A 86 -19.50 26.09 7.54
CA GLU A 86 -18.78 26.41 8.78
C GLU A 86 -18.94 25.31 9.84
N SER A 87 -20.17 24.83 10.07
CA SER A 87 -20.43 23.74 11.02
C SER A 87 -19.68 22.46 10.65
N ARG A 88 -19.62 22.16 9.34
CA ARG A 88 -18.86 21.01 8.82
C ARG A 88 -17.35 21.16 9.04
N ALA A 89 -16.82 22.37 8.85
CA ALA A 89 -15.42 22.66 9.10
C ALA A 89 -15.07 22.52 10.58
N ASP A 90 -15.89 23.07 11.49
CA ASP A 90 -15.70 22.97 12.94
C ASP A 90 -15.71 21.52 13.45
N TRP A 91 -16.57 20.67 12.86
CA TRP A 91 -16.58 19.25 13.18
C TRP A 91 -15.33 18.53 12.72
N LEU A 92 -14.87 18.79 11.51
CA LEU A 92 -13.62 18.22 11.02
C LEU A 92 -12.44 18.61 11.90
N ILE A 93 -12.39 19.88 12.33
CA ILE A 93 -11.38 20.36 13.28
C ILE A 93 -11.48 19.59 14.61
N SER A 94 -12.69 19.34 15.11
CA SER A 94 -12.91 18.60 16.36
C SER A 94 -12.46 17.14 16.24
N VAL A 95 -12.78 16.50 15.12
CA VAL A 95 -12.34 15.14 14.78
C VAL A 95 -10.82 15.07 14.62
N GLN A 96 -10.20 16.05 13.95
CA GLN A 96 -8.75 16.13 13.77
C GLN A 96 -8.02 16.33 15.10
N LYS A 97 -8.56 17.18 15.99
CA LYS A 97 -8.03 17.40 17.34
C LYS A 97 -8.07 16.12 18.17
N TRP A 98 -9.21 15.41 18.15
CA TRP A 98 -9.33 14.11 18.83
C TRP A 98 -8.33 13.09 18.26
N LEU A 99 -8.23 12.98 16.94
CA LEU A 99 -7.30 12.05 16.30
C LEU A 99 -5.86 12.36 16.71
N TRP A 100 -5.47 13.63 16.70
CA TRP A 100 -4.14 14.07 17.12
C TRP A 100 -3.86 13.72 18.58
N LYS A 101 -4.81 13.97 19.50
CA LYS A 101 -4.70 13.58 20.91
C LYS A 101 -4.48 12.07 21.07
N LYS A 102 -5.23 11.26 20.32
CA LYS A 102 -5.11 9.80 20.36
C LYS A 102 -3.76 9.31 19.83
N GLN A 103 -3.28 9.91 18.74
CA GLN A 103 -1.95 9.62 18.21
C GLN A 103 -0.84 9.98 19.21
N LEU A 104 -0.94 11.15 19.86
CA LEU A 104 0.03 11.55 20.88
C LEU A 104 0.06 10.55 22.04
N GLN A 105 -1.10 10.02 22.48
CA GLN A 105 -1.18 8.97 23.50
C GLN A 105 -0.46 7.69 23.06
N GLU A 106 -0.69 7.23 21.83
CA GLU A 106 -0.01 6.04 21.27
C GLU A 106 1.51 6.24 21.14
N LEU A 107 1.96 7.49 20.96
CA LEU A 107 3.38 7.84 20.83
C LEU A 107 4.09 8.10 22.17
N GLN A 108 3.38 8.06 23.32
CA GLN A 108 3.96 8.37 24.64
C GLN A 108 5.11 7.43 25.03
N ASP A 109 5.08 6.17 24.59
CA ASP A 109 6.12 5.18 24.90
C ASP A 109 7.16 5.02 23.80
N VAL A 110 6.99 5.74 22.67
CA VAL A 110 7.88 5.60 21.50
C VAL A 110 9.17 6.39 21.67
N THR A 111 10.33 5.72 21.66
CA THR A 111 11.64 6.38 21.71
C THR A 111 12.27 6.51 20.32
N TYR A 112 12.14 5.46 19.52
CA TYR A 112 12.78 5.33 18.22
C TYR A 112 11.78 5.55 17.10
N ILE A 113 12.18 6.33 16.11
CA ILE A 113 11.37 6.63 14.93
C ILE A 113 12.20 6.45 13.67
N THR A 114 11.49 6.19 12.58
CA THR A 114 12.05 6.13 11.23
C THR A 114 11.16 6.92 10.30
N ILE A 115 11.78 7.63 9.36
CA ILE A 115 11.10 8.35 8.31
C ILE A 115 11.10 7.54 7.03
N ILE A 116 9.96 7.54 6.34
CA ILE A 116 9.79 6.95 5.02
C ILE A 116 9.21 8.04 4.12
N ALA A 117 9.88 8.31 3.00
CA ALA A 117 9.42 9.30 2.03
C ALA A 117 9.59 8.79 0.60
N ASP A 118 8.72 9.27 -0.29
CA ASP A 118 8.69 8.94 -1.71
C ASP A 118 9.01 10.19 -2.53
N GLU A 119 9.66 10.03 -3.67
CA GLU A 119 9.99 11.05 -4.69
C GLU A 119 9.91 12.52 -4.25
N THR A 120 11.06 13.13 -3.91
CA THR A 120 11.18 14.59 -3.99
C THR A 120 12.48 14.99 -4.68
N CYS A 121 12.35 15.91 -5.64
CA CYS A 121 13.49 16.51 -6.33
C CYS A 121 14.31 17.48 -5.44
N ASP A 122 13.78 17.88 -4.26
CA ASP A 122 14.43 18.81 -3.34
C ASP A 122 14.62 18.18 -1.95
N VAL A 123 15.86 17.77 -1.70
CA VAL A 123 16.27 17.13 -0.44
C VAL A 123 16.24 18.11 0.74
N MET A 124 16.44 19.42 0.49
CA MET A 124 16.38 20.44 1.55
C MET A 124 14.96 20.74 1.97
N ALA A 125 14.00 20.68 1.04
CA ALA A 125 12.59 20.81 1.36
C ALA A 125 12.12 19.67 2.29
N ILE A 126 12.49 18.42 2.00
CA ILE A 126 12.23 17.27 2.90
C ILE A 126 12.85 17.50 4.27
N TYR A 127 14.12 17.90 4.30
CA TYR A 127 14.85 18.14 5.54
C TYR A 127 14.12 19.13 6.46
N ASN A 128 13.67 20.25 5.90
CA ASN A 128 12.97 21.28 6.65
C ASN A 128 11.63 20.78 7.18
N VAL A 129 10.84 20.10 6.33
CA VAL A 129 9.53 19.54 6.72
C VAL A 129 9.69 18.50 7.83
N ILE A 130 10.69 17.62 7.71
CA ILE A 130 10.99 16.61 8.73
C ILE A 130 11.31 17.29 10.06
N ASN A 131 12.24 18.25 10.07
CA ASN A 131 12.67 18.86 11.32
C ASN A 131 11.57 19.69 11.97
N GLU A 132 10.76 20.40 11.20
CA GLU A 132 9.60 21.12 11.70
C GLU A 132 8.59 20.15 12.34
N PHE A 133 8.32 19.03 11.67
CA PHE A 133 7.41 18.01 12.19
C PHE A 133 7.95 17.33 13.46
N LEU A 134 9.23 16.96 13.48
CA LEU A 134 9.88 16.38 14.66
C LEU A 134 9.90 17.35 15.83
N PHE A 135 10.25 18.61 15.59
CA PHE A 135 10.27 19.64 16.62
C PHE A 135 8.89 19.82 17.27
N GLU A 136 7.83 19.88 16.46
CA GLU A 136 6.47 19.99 17.00
C GLU A 136 6.06 18.72 17.76
N LEU A 137 6.39 17.52 17.26
CA LEU A 137 6.13 16.28 17.98
C LEU A 137 6.86 16.19 19.32
N GLU A 138 8.16 16.50 19.35
CA GLU A 138 8.97 16.47 20.58
C GLU A 138 8.44 17.45 21.62
N LYS A 139 8.02 18.64 21.17
CA LYS A 139 7.40 19.66 22.02
C LYS A 139 6.07 19.16 22.63
N GLN A 140 5.24 18.49 21.84
CA GLN A 140 3.96 17.96 22.32
C GLN A 140 4.13 16.74 23.24
N LEU A 141 5.13 15.90 22.98
CA LEU A 141 5.41 14.71 23.79
C LEU A 141 6.26 15.01 25.03
N GLY A 142 6.93 16.17 25.09
CA GLY A 142 7.83 16.54 26.19
C GLY A 142 9.08 15.66 26.27
N LYS A 143 9.47 15.00 25.16
CA LYS A 143 10.63 14.12 25.08
C LYS A 143 11.30 14.23 23.71
N LYS A 144 12.61 13.96 23.68
CA LYS A 144 13.38 13.87 22.44
C LYS A 144 13.10 12.54 21.75
N LEU A 145 12.86 12.56 20.45
CA LEU A 145 12.71 11.38 19.61
C LEU A 145 14.05 11.07 18.94
N ILE A 146 14.36 9.78 18.79
CA ILE A 146 15.63 9.35 18.18
C ILE A 146 15.34 8.80 16.80
N LEU A 147 15.82 9.52 15.77
CA LEU A 147 15.74 9.06 14.40
C LEU A 147 16.84 8.04 14.11
N ILE A 148 16.43 6.81 13.85
CA ILE A 148 17.32 5.65 13.67
C ILE A 148 17.33 5.08 12.24
N GLY A 149 16.41 5.53 11.38
CA GLY A 149 16.31 5.06 10.01
C GLY A 149 15.67 6.08 9.08
N GLN A 150 16.04 6.00 7.81
CA GLN A 150 15.45 6.79 6.73
C GLN A 150 15.31 5.94 5.48
N CYS A 151 14.09 5.81 4.95
CA CYS A 151 13.80 5.02 3.77
C CYS A 151 13.28 5.87 2.61
N PHE A 152 13.91 5.71 1.45
CA PHE A 152 13.56 6.43 0.22
C PHE A 152 13.47 5.49 -0.98
N ASP A 153 12.69 5.85 -1.99
CA ASP A 153 12.57 5.12 -3.27
C ASP A 153 13.86 5.12 -4.12
N GLY A 154 14.80 6.00 -3.79
CA GLY A 154 16.08 6.18 -4.46
C GLY A 154 16.02 7.08 -5.68
N ALA A 155 15.22 8.14 -5.70
CA ALA A 155 15.42 9.22 -6.68
C ALA A 155 16.91 9.61 -6.79
N SER A 156 17.39 9.93 -8.00
CA SER A 156 18.81 10.20 -8.28
C SER A 156 19.40 11.31 -7.38
N ALA A 157 18.58 12.29 -7.00
CA ALA A 157 18.92 13.34 -6.05
C ALA A 157 19.30 12.82 -4.65
N LEU A 158 18.74 11.68 -4.23
CA LEU A 158 18.97 11.03 -2.92
C LEU A 158 19.99 9.88 -2.99
N ARG A 159 20.35 9.43 -4.19
CA ARG A 159 21.25 8.27 -4.43
C ARG A 159 22.73 8.66 -4.59
N CYS A 160 23.01 9.93 -4.90
CA CYS A 160 24.37 10.39 -5.20
C CYS A 160 25.28 10.43 -3.96
N GLN A 161 26.43 9.73 -4.02
CA GLN A 161 27.52 9.75 -3.02
C GLN A 161 27.99 11.17 -2.64
N ALA A 162 27.74 12.17 -3.50
CA ALA A 162 28.00 13.58 -3.22
C ALA A 162 27.17 14.17 -2.05
N GLN A 163 26.20 13.43 -1.51
CA GLN A 163 25.36 13.85 -0.37
C GLN A 163 25.58 13.04 0.92
N GLY A 164 26.83 12.72 1.26
CA GLY A 164 27.20 12.46 2.67
C GLY A 164 26.65 13.52 3.64
N HIS A 165 26.40 14.74 3.14
CA HIS A 165 25.77 15.84 3.84
C HIS A 165 24.31 15.64 4.25
N VAL A 166 23.47 14.88 3.54
CA VAL A 166 22.05 14.72 3.93
C VAL A 166 21.93 13.63 5.00
N ARG A 167 22.66 12.53 4.82
CA ARG A 167 22.85 11.48 5.85
C ARG A 167 23.44 12.06 7.14
N SER A 168 24.38 13.02 7.04
CA SER A 168 24.95 13.68 8.22
C SER A 168 24.10 14.82 8.78
N ARG A 169 23.09 15.32 8.06
CA ARG A 169 22.28 16.48 8.50
C ARG A 169 21.02 16.07 9.26
N ILE A 170 20.31 15.00 8.87
CA ILE A 170 19.04 14.61 9.53
C ILE A 170 19.31 13.95 10.90
N SER A 171 20.09 12.87 10.92
CA SER A 171 20.54 12.19 12.15
C SER A 171 21.64 11.21 11.79
N THR A 172 22.68 11.12 12.60
CA THR A 172 23.80 10.19 12.38
C THR A 172 23.48 8.74 12.72
N PHE A 173 22.55 8.52 13.63
CA PHE A 173 22.04 7.19 13.91
C PHE A 173 21.02 6.74 12.85
N ALA A 174 20.60 7.62 11.93
CA ALA A 174 19.65 7.28 10.87
C ALA A 174 20.31 6.47 9.74
N LEU A 175 20.07 5.16 9.76
CA LEU A 175 20.51 4.28 8.67
C LEU A 175 19.74 4.58 7.39
N TYR A 176 20.47 4.88 6.30
CA TYR A 176 19.87 5.04 4.99
C TYR A 176 19.49 3.69 4.39
N ILE A 177 18.22 3.61 3.98
CA ILE A 177 17.60 2.41 3.45
C ILE A 177 16.97 2.77 2.10
N HIS A 178 17.54 2.26 1.01
CA HIS A 178 16.91 2.34 -0.31
C HIS A 178 15.73 1.37 -0.42
N CYS A 179 14.54 1.77 -0.84
CA CYS A 179 13.35 0.91 -0.83
C CYS A 179 13.57 -0.42 -1.57
N ARG A 180 13.48 -1.53 -0.82
CA ARG A 180 13.78 -2.87 -1.37
C ARG A 180 12.72 -3.35 -2.36
N SER A 181 11.45 -3.02 -2.14
CA SER A 181 10.37 -3.28 -3.09
C SER A 181 10.59 -2.54 -4.41
N HIS A 182 11.09 -1.29 -4.34
CA HIS A 182 11.43 -0.50 -5.52
C HIS A 182 12.65 -1.08 -6.25
N LEU A 183 13.66 -1.57 -5.52
CA LEU A 183 14.81 -2.26 -6.13
C LEU A 183 14.39 -3.46 -6.97
N ILE A 184 13.48 -4.32 -6.48
CA ILE A 184 12.95 -5.44 -7.27
C ILE A 184 12.17 -4.95 -8.49
N ASN A 185 11.36 -3.90 -8.34
CA ASN A 185 10.66 -3.29 -9.47
C ASN A 185 11.65 -2.82 -10.55
N LEU A 186 12.76 -2.19 -10.15
CA LEU A 186 13.82 -1.79 -11.08
C LEU A 186 14.51 -3.00 -11.72
N CYS A 187 14.73 -4.10 -10.99
CA CYS A 187 15.28 -5.35 -11.58
C CYS A 187 14.36 -5.85 -12.71
N VAL A 188 13.06 -5.92 -12.44
CA VAL A 188 12.06 -6.35 -13.43
C VAL A 188 12.01 -5.41 -14.62
N LYS A 189 11.96 -4.09 -14.38
CA LYS A 189 11.91 -3.09 -15.45
C LYS A 189 13.15 -3.15 -16.34
N ASP A 190 14.34 -3.24 -15.75
CA ASP A 190 15.59 -3.39 -16.49
C ASP A 190 15.56 -4.65 -17.35
N THR A 191 15.12 -5.77 -16.79
CA THR A 191 15.08 -7.04 -17.53
C THR A 191 14.07 -6.98 -18.69
N LEU A 192 12.89 -6.41 -18.46
CA LEU A 192 11.87 -6.21 -19.51
C LEU A 192 12.37 -5.28 -20.63
N THR A 193 13.14 -4.25 -20.29
CA THR A 193 13.66 -3.27 -21.26
C THR A 193 14.90 -3.74 -22.01
N ARG A 194 15.70 -4.65 -21.46
CA ARG A 194 16.87 -5.22 -22.13
C ARG A 194 16.50 -6.39 -23.04
N GLU A 195 15.79 -7.37 -22.49
CA GLU A 195 15.58 -8.66 -23.15
C GLU A 195 14.21 -8.75 -23.85
N PHE A 196 13.14 -8.33 -23.17
CA PHE A 196 11.77 -8.47 -23.68
C PHE A 196 11.17 -7.22 -24.32
N PHE A 197 11.98 -6.20 -24.60
CA PHE A 197 11.46 -4.88 -24.97
C PHE A 197 10.46 -4.95 -26.13
N LYS A 198 10.81 -5.67 -27.21
CA LYS A 198 9.96 -5.77 -28.40
C LYS A 198 8.63 -6.48 -28.15
N SER A 199 8.66 -7.51 -27.30
CA SER A 199 7.50 -8.36 -27.04
C SER A 199 6.60 -7.73 -25.99
N HIS A 200 7.18 -7.14 -24.96
CA HIS A 200 6.48 -6.32 -23.99
C HIS A 200 5.83 -5.10 -24.63
N ASP A 201 6.55 -4.37 -25.48
CA ASP A 201 6.03 -3.22 -26.23
C ASP A 201 4.90 -3.61 -27.20
N LEU A 202 5.01 -4.78 -27.85
CA LEU A 202 3.94 -5.31 -28.69
C LEU A 202 2.67 -5.58 -27.87
N ILE A 203 2.79 -6.30 -26.74
CA ILE A 203 1.65 -6.53 -25.84
C ILE A 203 1.03 -5.19 -25.44
N HIS A 204 1.86 -4.24 -24.99
CA HIS A 204 1.41 -2.91 -24.58
C HIS A 204 0.61 -2.21 -25.68
N LYS A 205 1.19 -2.10 -26.88
CA LYS A 205 0.57 -1.43 -28.03
C LYS A 205 -0.73 -2.11 -28.47
N THR A 206 -0.80 -3.44 -28.44
CA THR A 206 -2.02 -4.17 -28.76
C THR A 206 -3.13 -3.94 -27.73
N LEU A 207 -2.81 -3.88 -26.43
CA LEU A 207 -3.82 -3.57 -25.42
C LEU A 207 -4.26 -2.11 -25.46
N VAL A 208 -3.38 -1.17 -25.80
CA VAL A 208 -3.73 0.24 -26.06
C VAL A 208 -4.67 0.32 -27.27
N PHE A 209 -4.32 -0.34 -28.38
CA PHE A 209 -5.17 -0.42 -29.57
C PHE A 209 -6.61 -0.85 -29.24
N PHE A 210 -6.78 -1.93 -28.47
CA PHE A 210 -8.12 -2.34 -28.04
C PHE A 210 -8.81 -1.35 -27.09
N ASN A 211 -8.07 -0.67 -26.21
CA ASN A 211 -8.65 0.28 -25.26
C ASN A 211 -9.07 1.61 -25.93
N ASP A 212 -8.44 1.99 -27.03
CA ASP A 212 -8.70 3.25 -27.73
C ASP A 212 -10.01 3.22 -28.54
N SER A 213 -10.48 2.03 -28.93
CA SER A 213 -11.74 1.84 -29.66
C SER A 213 -12.72 0.93 -28.93
N SER A 214 -13.89 1.47 -28.58
CA SER A 214 -14.98 0.71 -27.95
C SER A 214 -15.46 -0.46 -28.82
N GLN A 215 -15.42 -0.32 -30.15
CA GLN A 215 -15.78 -1.38 -31.08
C GLN A 215 -14.76 -2.52 -31.06
N GLN A 216 -13.46 -2.20 -31.16
CA GLN A 216 -12.38 -3.20 -31.11
C GLN A 216 -12.35 -3.91 -29.76
N LEU A 217 -12.61 -3.19 -28.66
CA LEU A 217 -12.74 -3.77 -27.32
C LEU A 217 -13.89 -4.78 -27.24
N ASN A 218 -15.04 -4.47 -27.84
CA ASN A 218 -16.20 -5.36 -27.84
C ASN A 218 -15.93 -6.63 -28.65
N ILE A 219 -15.23 -6.52 -29.79
CA ILE A 219 -14.79 -7.67 -30.59
C ILE A 219 -13.89 -8.59 -29.76
N LEU A 220 -12.90 -8.03 -29.03
CA LEU A 220 -12.05 -8.80 -28.14
C LEU A 220 -12.86 -9.53 -27.05
N LYS A 221 -13.80 -8.85 -26.39
CA LYS A 221 -14.64 -9.46 -25.35
C LYS A 221 -15.49 -10.60 -25.90
N GLN A 222 -16.06 -10.45 -27.09
CA GLN A 222 -16.80 -11.52 -27.75
C GLN A 222 -15.89 -12.72 -28.06
N SER A 223 -14.70 -12.45 -28.61
CA SER A 223 -13.71 -13.50 -28.90
C SER A 223 -13.26 -14.23 -27.62
N GLN A 224 -13.11 -13.51 -26.50
CA GLN A 224 -12.77 -14.13 -25.21
C GLN A 224 -13.83 -15.13 -24.74
N VAL A 225 -15.11 -14.84 -24.96
CA VAL A 225 -16.24 -15.71 -24.63
C VAL A 225 -16.28 -16.91 -25.57
N ILE A 226 -16.11 -16.69 -26.88
CA ILE A 226 -16.09 -17.75 -27.91
C ILE A 226 -15.00 -18.79 -27.61
N HIS A 227 -13.79 -18.33 -27.29
CA HIS A 227 -12.65 -19.20 -26.98
C HIS A 227 -12.62 -19.69 -25.52
N GLY A 228 -13.69 -19.44 -24.74
CA GLY A 228 -13.81 -19.93 -23.36
C GLY A 228 -12.80 -19.34 -22.37
N THR A 229 -12.08 -18.28 -22.74
CA THR A 229 -11.05 -17.65 -21.89
C THR A 229 -11.66 -16.71 -20.83
N SER A 230 -12.92 -16.31 -21.00
CA SER A 230 -13.68 -15.54 -20.01
C SER A 230 -15.18 -15.78 -20.19
N LYS A 231 -15.95 -15.84 -19.10
CA LYS A 231 -17.41 -16.02 -19.15
C LYS A 231 -18.16 -14.78 -19.66
N GLU A 232 -17.67 -13.59 -19.33
CA GLU A 232 -18.35 -12.30 -19.60
C GLU A 232 -17.46 -11.29 -20.34
N GLY A 233 -16.29 -11.72 -20.82
CA GLY A 233 -15.26 -10.83 -21.37
C GLY A 233 -14.41 -10.19 -20.25
N ALA A 234 -13.13 -10.54 -20.21
CA ALA A 234 -12.22 -10.02 -19.18
C ALA A 234 -11.92 -8.53 -19.42
N ARG A 235 -11.80 -7.77 -18.33
CA ARG A 235 -11.43 -6.37 -18.41
C ARG A 235 -9.98 -6.23 -18.86
N VAL A 236 -9.76 -5.55 -19.98
CA VAL A 236 -8.42 -5.21 -20.48
C VAL A 236 -7.72 -4.29 -19.46
N PRO A 237 -6.47 -4.60 -19.06
CA PRO A 237 -5.68 -3.71 -18.21
C PRO A 237 -5.54 -2.33 -18.86
N ARG A 238 -5.72 -1.26 -18.07
CA ARG A 238 -5.48 0.11 -18.55
C ARG A 238 -4.00 0.40 -18.53
N ALA A 239 -3.51 1.08 -19.56
CA ALA A 239 -2.10 1.45 -19.68
C ALA A 239 -1.63 2.27 -18.48
N SER A 240 -0.57 1.80 -17.83
CA SER A 240 0.20 2.59 -16.87
C SER A 240 1.68 2.23 -16.94
N GLU A 241 2.51 3.14 -17.44
CA GLU A 241 3.93 2.87 -17.70
C GLU A 241 4.78 2.67 -16.44
N THR A 242 4.30 3.10 -15.26
CA THR A 242 5.13 3.23 -14.05
C THR A 242 4.93 2.15 -12.99
N ARG A 243 4.01 1.19 -13.17
CA ARG A 243 3.68 0.21 -12.10
C ARG A 243 3.94 -1.24 -12.51
N TRP A 244 4.72 -1.96 -11.71
CA TRP A 244 5.04 -3.38 -11.93
C TRP A 244 3.80 -4.31 -11.99
N VAL A 245 2.77 -4.00 -11.20
CA VAL A 245 1.49 -4.71 -11.22
C VAL A 245 0.90 -4.69 -12.63
N TYR A 246 1.08 -3.60 -13.36
CA TYR A 246 0.63 -3.49 -14.74
C TYR A 246 1.42 -4.43 -15.65
N HIS A 247 2.75 -4.50 -15.57
CA HIS A 247 3.55 -5.42 -16.39
C HIS A 247 3.16 -6.89 -16.17
N CYS A 248 2.98 -7.30 -14.91
CA CYS A 248 2.49 -8.64 -14.60
C CYS A 248 1.05 -8.87 -15.11
N GLN A 249 0.17 -7.87 -14.99
CA GLN A 249 -1.21 -7.95 -15.47
C GLN A 249 -1.28 -8.11 -17.00
N ILE A 250 -0.49 -7.35 -17.77
CA ILE A 250 -0.53 -7.43 -19.23
C ILE A 250 0.06 -8.75 -19.74
N ALA A 251 1.13 -9.26 -19.15
CA ALA A 251 1.71 -10.55 -19.53
C ALA A 251 0.73 -11.70 -19.23
N ASN A 252 0.11 -11.68 -18.04
CA ASN A 252 -0.95 -12.64 -17.68
C ASN A 252 -2.16 -12.57 -18.60
N PHE A 253 -2.63 -11.36 -18.91
CA PHE A 253 -3.75 -11.15 -19.80
C PHE A 253 -3.42 -11.66 -21.21
N ALA A 254 -2.25 -11.31 -21.74
CA ALA A 254 -1.80 -11.74 -23.07
C ALA A 254 -1.69 -13.26 -23.17
N TRP A 255 -1.09 -13.92 -22.19
CA TRP A 255 -0.98 -15.39 -22.20
C TRP A 255 -2.34 -16.08 -22.08
N THR A 256 -3.18 -15.61 -21.15
CA THR A 256 -4.51 -16.21 -20.89
C THR A 256 -5.42 -16.08 -22.11
N HIS A 257 -5.46 -14.89 -22.71
CA HIS A 257 -6.35 -14.57 -23.81
C HIS A 257 -5.68 -14.63 -25.19
N LEU A 258 -4.51 -15.29 -25.32
CA LEU A 258 -3.69 -15.27 -26.54
C LEU A 258 -4.49 -15.60 -27.81
N VAL A 259 -5.24 -16.70 -27.78
CA VAL A 259 -6.07 -17.16 -28.90
C VAL A 259 -7.17 -16.16 -29.23
N ALA A 260 -7.84 -15.62 -28.20
CA ALA A 260 -8.89 -14.62 -28.37
C ALA A 260 -8.35 -13.30 -28.92
N ILE A 261 -7.15 -12.89 -28.50
CA ILE A 261 -6.48 -11.70 -29.03
C ILE A 261 -6.18 -11.87 -30.52
N VAL A 262 -5.58 -13.00 -30.92
CA VAL A 262 -5.28 -13.29 -32.33
C VAL A 262 -6.55 -13.31 -33.17
N SER A 263 -7.58 -14.04 -32.71
CA SER A 263 -8.87 -14.13 -33.39
C SER A 263 -9.55 -12.76 -33.54
N ALA A 264 -9.52 -11.92 -32.51
CA ALA A 264 -10.06 -10.57 -32.58
C ALA A 264 -9.28 -9.66 -33.54
N LEU A 265 -7.95 -9.76 -33.55
CA LEU A 265 -7.11 -8.98 -34.47
C LEU A 265 -7.35 -9.36 -35.93
N ILE A 266 -7.52 -10.65 -36.22
CA ILE A 266 -7.85 -11.14 -37.58
C ILE A 266 -9.21 -10.61 -38.01
N GLN A 267 -10.23 -10.71 -37.15
CA GLN A 267 -11.57 -10.19 -37.44
C GLN A 267 -11.57 -8.68 -37.72
N ILE A 268 -10.78 -7.91 -36.97
CA ILE A 268 -10.61 -6.46 -37.22
C ILE A 268 -9.83 -6.23 -38.53
N GLY A 269 -8.81 -7.04 -38.81
CA GLY A 269 -8.02 -6.98 -40.04
C GLY A 269 -8.80 -7.36 -41.31
N GLU A 270 -9.91 -8.07 -41.19
CA GLU A 270 -10.83 -8.36 -42.29
C GLU A 270 -11.87 -7.26 -42.49
N SER A 271 -12.14 -6.47 -41.46
CA SER A 271 -12.96 -5.27 -41.59
C SER A 271 -12.12 -4.20 -42.31
N ASN A 272 -12.59 -3.68 -43.45
CA ASN A 272 -11.92 -2.59 -44.20
C ASN A 272 -12.02 -1.23 -43.46
N ALA A 273 -11.92 -1.23 -42.13
CA ALA A 273 -12.04 -0.07 -41.26
C ALA A 273 -10.67 0.48 -40.84
N ASP A 274 -10.67 1.68 -40.26
CA ASP A 274 -9.47 2.30 -39.70
C ASP A 274 -8.82 1.38 -38.64
N GLY A 275 -7.53 1.08 -38.83
CA GLY A 275 -6.75 0.20 -37.95
C GLY A 275 -6.67 -1.26 -38.41
N SER A 276 -7.27 -1.62 -39.55
CA SER A 276 -7.22 -2.96 -40.15
C SER A 276 -5.79 -3.46 -40.44
N ASP A 277 -4.97 -2.64 -41.10
CA ASP A 277 -3.57 -2.97 -41.39
C ASP A 277 -2.74 -3.18 -40.12
N THR A 278 -2.96 -2.32 -39.12
CA THR A 278 -2.32 -2.42 -37.80
C THR A 278 -2.72 -3.71 -37.10
N ALA A 279 -4.00 -4.09 -37.15
CA ALA A 279 -4.51 -5.32 -36.56
C ALA A 279 -3.90 -6.57 -37.23
N ASN A 280 -3.83 -6.59 -38.56
CA ASN A 280 -3.15 -7.64 -39.32
C ASN A 280 -1.66 -7.74 -38.96
N GLY A 281 -0.97 -6.59 -38.86
CA GLY A 281 0.43 -6.54 -38.45
C GLY A 281 0.66 -7.07 -37.03
N TYR A 282 -0.24 -6.78 -36.09
CA TYR A 282 -0.19 -7.35 -34.74
C TYR A 282 -0.51 -8.85 -34.74
N ALA A 283 -1.53 -9.30 -35.48
CA ALA A 283 -1.90 -10.71 -35.56
C ALA A 283 -0.72 -11.58 -36.00
N ILE A 284 -0.04 -11.20 -37.08
CA ILE A 284 1.14 -11.91 -37.59
C ILE A 284 2.26 -12.01 -36.53
N ARG A 285 2.50 -10.92 -35.79
CA ARG A 285 3.52 -10.90 -34.73
C ARG A 285 3.13 -11.74 -33.52
N PHE A 286 1.84 -11.78 -33.15
CA PHE A 286 1.34 -12.63 -32.07
C PHE A 286 1.42 -14.12 -32.40
N VAL A 287 1.35 -14.47 -33.69
CA VAL A 287 1.49 -15.87 -34.15
C VAL A 287 2.94 -16.35 -34.22
N ASN A 288 3.92 -15.46 -34.03
CA ASN A 288 5.31 -15.84 -33.98
C ASN A 288 5.61 -16.76 -32.77
N GLU A 289 6.16 -17.94 -33.03
CA GLU A 289 6.43 -18.99 -32.02
C GLU A 289 7.38 -18.51 -30.93
N ILE A 290 8.39 -17.71 -31.29
CA ILE A 290 9.34 -17.10 -30.33
C ILE A 290 8.60 -16.08 -29.46
N PHE A 291 7.80 -15.20 -30.05
CA PHE A 291 7.02 -14.22 -29.30
C PHE A 291 6.10 -14.92 -28.27
N MET A 292 5.36 -15.95 -28.67
CA MET A 292 4.50 -16.69 -27.73
C MET A 292 5.28 -17.29 -26.58
N TYR A 293 6.46 -17.87 -26.87
CA TYR A 293 7.33 -18.43 -25.84
C TYR A 293 7.80 -17.34 -24.87
N GLU A 294 8.25 -16.19 -25.39
CA GLU A 294 8.66 -15.04 -24.59
C GLU A 294 7.52 -14.52 -23.69
N VAL A 295 6.28 -14.45 -24.20
CA VAL A 295 5.12 -14.07 -23.37
C VAL A 295 4.88 -15.05 -22.22
N GLY A 296 5.01 -16.36 -22.47
CA GLY A 296 4.80 -17.37 -21.44
C GLY A 296 5.90 -17.37 -20.37
N ILE A 297 7.18 -17.25 -20.76
CA ILE A 297 8.28 -17.12 -19.80
C ILE A 297 8.18 -15.80 -19.01
N MET A 298 7.85 -14.70 -19.68
CA MET A 298 7.62 -13.41 -19.05
C MET A 298 6.50 -13.48 -18.00
N LYS A 299 5.41 -14.20 -18.30
CA LYS A 299 4.31 -14.45 -17.36
C LYS A 299 4.82 -15.11 -16.08
N ILE A 300 5.53 -16.23 -16.20
CA ILE A 300 6.03 -17.01 -15.05
C ILE A 300 6.92 -16.16 -14.15
N ILE A 301 7.89 -15.44 -14.73
CA ILE A 301 8.85 -14.66 -13.96
C ILE A 301 8.19 -13.44 -13.29
N LEU A 302 7.27 -12.78 -13.99
CA LEU A 302 6.49 -11.68 -13.40
C LEU A 302 5.52 -12.16 -12.32
N GLU A 303 5.02 -13.40 -12.38
CA GLU A 303 4.21 -14.01 -11.32
C GLU A 303 5.05 -14.28 -10.07
N HIS A 304 6.28 -14.76 -10.21
CA HIS A 304 7.22 -14.92 -9.08
C HIS A 304 7.57 -13.59 -8.44
N ALA A 305 7.89 -12.57 -9.24
CA ALA A 305 8.13 -11.21 -8.74
C ALA A 305 6.89 -10.63 -8.03
N LYS A 306 5.68 -10.95 -8.52
CA LYS A 306 4.42 -10.56 -7.88
C LYS A 306 4.18 -11.23 -6.55
N ALA A 307 4.42 -12.54 -6.49
CA ALA A 307 4.30 -13.30 -5.26
C ALA A 307 5.26 -12.76 -4.19
N PHE A 308 6.50 -12.46 -4.58
CA PHE A 308 7.49 -11.86 -3.70
C PHE A 308 7.01 -10.53 -3.10
N LEU A 309 6.62 -9.57 -3.94
CA LEU A 309 6.20 -8.25 -3.47
C LEU A 309 4.99 -8.34 -2.53
N LYS A 310 4.01 -9.18 -2.87
CA LYS A 310 2.84 -9.45 -2.02
C LYS A 310 3.24 -10.01 -0.65
N GLN A 311 4.25 -10.87 -0.57
CA GLN A 311 4.73 -11.42 0.71
C GLN A 311 5.46 -10.36 1.54
N THR A 312 6.20 -9.46 0.90
CA THR A 312 7.01 -8.43 1.57
C THR A 312 6.26 -7.12 1.86
N GLU A 313 5.03 -6.99 1.36
CA GLU A 313 4.19 -5.80 1.53
C GLU A 313 3.60 -5.65 2.94
N ASN A 314 3.71 -6.66 3.80
CA ASN A 314 3.15 -6.59 5.16
C ASN A 314 3.89 -5.57 6.02
N ARG A 315 3.14 -4.82 6.85
CA ARG A 315 3.70 -3.81 7.79
C ARG A 315 4.68 -4.39 8.81
N THR A 316 4.54 -5.68 9.10
CA THR A 316 5.35 -6.42 10.07
C THR A 316 6.50 -7.19 9.43
N THR A 317 6.73 -7.02 8.12
CA THR A 317 7.85 -7.67 7.45
C THR A 317 9.15 -7.14 8.06
N THR A 318 10.02 -8.04 8.48
CA THR A 318 11.37 -7.79 9.00
C THR A 318 12.41 -8.14 7.94
N PHE A 319 13.64 -7.60 8.08
CA PHE A 319 14.72 -7.83 7.11
C PHE A 319 15.03 -9.31 6.92
N ASP A 320 14.94 -10.12 7.98
CA ASP A 320 15.13 -11.57 7.92
C ASP A 320 14.07 -12.26 7.03
N LYS A 321 12.80 -11.85 7.14
CA LYS A 321 11.72 -12.41 6.32
C LYS A 321 11.88 -11.98 4.87
N PHE A 322 12.26 -10.72 4.63
CA PHE A 322 12.53 -10.21 3.29
C PHE A 322 13.66 -10.99 2.60
N SER A 323 14.79 -11.19 3.28
CA SER A 323 15.95 -11.92 2.75
C SER A 323 15.57 -13.36 2.39
N ARG A 324 14.87 -14.08 3.26
CA ARG A 324 14.39 -15.45 2.96
C ARG A 324 13.43 -15.50 1.78
N CYS A 325 12.49 -14.57 1.70
CA CYS A 325 11.59 -14.45 0.55
C CYS A 325 12.37 -14.18 -0.74
N LEU A 326 13.45 -13.39 -0.67
CA LEU A 326 14.28 -13.05 -1.82
C LEU A 326 15.03 -14.29 -2.31
N ASP A 327 15.68 -15.03 -1.40
CA ASP A 327 16.40 -16.27 -1.74
C ASP A 327 15.46 -17.32 -2.32
N SER A 328 14.27 -17.50 -1.72
CA SER A 328 13.24 -18.40 -2.26
C SER A 328 12.80 -17.97 -3.66
N THR A 329 12.65 -16.66 -3.89
CA THR A 329 12.25 -16.11 -5.20
C THR A 329 13.36 -16.29 -6.24
N VAL A 330 14.63 -16.11 -5.86
CA VAL A 330 15.79 -16.39 -6.71
C VAL A 330 15.81 -17.85 -7.14
N VAL A 331 15.54 -18.79 -6.22
CA VAL A 331 15.45 -20.22 -6.54
C VAL A 331 14.28 -20.50 -7.50
N ARG A 332 13.10 -19.90 -7.26
CA ARG A 332 11.95 -20.04 -8.16
C ARG A 332 12.22 -19.49 -9.56
N ILE A 333 12.87 -18.32 -9.66
CA ILE A 333 13.26 -17.72 -10.95
C ILE A 333 14.28 -18.61 -11.67
N LYS A 334 15.26 -19.20 -10.96
CA LYS A 334 16.19 -20.19 -11.55
C LYS A 334 15.47 -21.40 -12.14
N ASN A 335 14.40 -21.84 -11.49
CA ASN A 335 13.62 -23.00 -11.90
C ASN A 335 12.45 -22.66 -12.86
N ALA A 336 12.27 -21.40 -13.25
CA ALA A 336 11.11 -20.96 -14.04
C ALA A 336 10.95 -21.69 -15.39
N LEU A 337 12.06 -22.15 -16.00
CA LEU A 337 11.99 -22.95 -17.25
C LEU A 337 11.36 -24.32 -17.04
N SER A 338 11.54 -24.91 -15.86
CA SER A 338 10.93 -26.20 -15.52
C SER A 338 9.42 -26.10 -15.30
N GLU A 339 8.92 -24.90 -14.99
CA GLU A 339 7.50 -24.62 -14.81
C GLU A 339 6.77 -24.33 -16.14
N PHE A 340 7.49 -24.21 -17.26
CA PHE A 340 6.89 -23.87 -18.53
C PHE A 340 6.11 -25.05 -19.12
N ASP A 341 4.80 -24.86 -19.27
CA ASP A 341 3.90 -25.85 -19.86
C ASP A 341 4.00 -25.83 -21.40
N TYR A 342 4.84 -26.73 -21.92
CA TYR A 342 5.06 -26.92 -23.36
C TYR A 342 3.81 -27.45 -24.07
N ASP A 343 2.94 -28.21 -23.41
CA ASP A 343 1.74 -28.75 -24.03
C ASP A 343 0.73 -27.64 -24.30
N THR A 344 0.47 -26.79 -23.30
CA THR A 344 -0.37 -25.60 -23.47
C THR A 344 0.20 -24.65 -24.53
N TYR A 345 1.52 -24.46 -24.56
CA TYR A 345 2.20 -23.66 -25.58
C TYR A 345 1.95 -24.20 -26.99
N ASN A 346 2.21 -25.49 -27.21
CA ASN A 346 2.03 -26.14 -28.51
C ASN A 346 0.57 -26.11 -28.98
N GLN A 347 -0.38 -26.29 -28.07
CA GLN A 347 -1.81 -26.16 -28.36
C GLN A 347 -2.17 -24.73 -28.80
N LYS A 348 -1.71 -23.70 -28.07
CA LYS A 348 -1.96 -22.30 -28.42
C LYS A 348 -1.36 -21.94 -29.78
N ILE A 349 -0.15 -22.40 -30.09
CA ILE A 349 0.48 -22.19 -31.41
C ILE A 349 -0.39 -22.75 -32.52
N LYS A 350 -0.80 -24.01 -32.38
CA LYS A 350 -1.58 -24.70 -33.40
C LYS A 350 -2.87 -23.93 -33.69
N VAL A 351 -3.64 -23.59 -32.66
CA VAL A 351 -4.90 -22.86 -32.80
C VAL A 351 -4.70 -21.47 -33.42
N CYS A 352 -3.68 -20.73 -32.99
CA CYS A 352 -3.44 -19.38 -33.50
C CYS A 352 -2.94 -19.39 -34.96
N ARG A 353 -2.16 -20.40 -35.35
CA ARG A 353 -1.69 -20.55 -36.73
C ARG A 353 -2.81 -20.98 -37.66
N ASP A 354 -3.67 -21.88 -37.20
CA ASP A 354 -4.84 -22.33 -37.96
C ASP A 354 -5.85 -21.20 -38.18
N ALA A 355 -5.92 -20.23 -37.25
CA ALA A 355 -6.75 -19.04 -37.40
C ALA A 355 -6.28 -18.06 -38.49
N LEU A 356 -4.97 -18.03 -38.84
CA LEU A 356 -4.47 -17.14 -39.90
C LEU A 356 -4.88 -17.62 -41.30
N PRO A 357 -5.21 -16.70 -42.22
CA PRO A 357 -5.37 -17.02 -43.64
C PRO A 357 -4.14 -17.71 -44.21
N VAL A 358 -4.33 -18.72 -45.06
CA VAL A 358 -3.24 -19.54 -45.64
C VAL A 358 -2.17 -18.69 -46.33
N THR A 359 -2.55 -17.55 -46.92
CA THR A 359 -1.66 -16.58 -47.59
C THR A 359 -0.76 -15.80 -46.64
N GLN A 360 -1.12 -15.69 -45.35
CA GLN A 360 -0.39 -14.97 -44.31
C GLN A 360 0.34 -15.90 -43.33
N ARG A 361 0.12 -17.22 -43.45
CA ARG A 361 0.91 -18.22 -42.71
C ARG A 361 2.33 -18.15 -43.25
N ALA A 362 3.26 -17.63 -42.45
CA ALA A 362 4.67 -17.84 -42.76
C ALA A 362 4.91 -19.35 -42.92
N PRO A 363 5.62 -19.79 -43.98
CA PRO A 363 6.12 -21.17 -44.00
C PRO A 363 6.86 -21.42 -42.69
N TYR A 364 6.81 -22.66 -42.17
CA TYR A 364 7.64 -23.02 -41.01
C TYR A 364 9.00 -22.36 -41.20
N SER A 365 9.40 -21.52 -40.24
CA SER A 365 10.76 -21.00 -40.21
C SER A 365 11.67 -22.20 -39.97
N THR A 366 11.94 -22.96 -41.03
CA THR A 366 13.25 -23.54 -41.24
C THR A 366 14.14 -22.33 -41.45
N ARG A 367 14.50 -21.65 -40.35
CA ARG A 367 15.80 -21.03 -40.31
C ARG A 367 16.73 -22.17 -40.67
N SER A 368 17.29 -22.10 -41.88
CA SER A 368 18.31 -23.02 -42.33
C SER A 368 19.40 -22.98 -41.26
N TYR A 369 19.35 -23.94 -40.36
CA TYR A 369 20.51 -24.40 -39.64
C TYR A 369 21.49 -24.75 -40.75
N ARG A 370 22.55 -23.94 -40.92
CA ARG A 370 23.74 -24.39 -41.63
C ARG A 370 24.40 -25.47 -40.75
N SER A 371 23.73 -26.61 -40.62
CA SER A 371 24.34 -27.86 -40.21
C SER A 371 24.58 -28.62 -41.49
N THR A 372 25.83 -28.61 -41.93
CA THR A 372 26.35 -29.59 -42.88
C THR A 372 26.23 -30.97 -42.23
N ASN A 373 25.06 -31.60 -42.34
CA ASN A 373 24.90 -33.04 -42.43
C ASN A 373 23.43 -33.39 -42.65
N ASN A 374 23.13 -33.80 -43.88
CA ASN A 374 21.89 -34.47 -44.23
C ASN A 374 21.84 -35.80 -43.49
N ASN A 375 21.00 -35.88 -42.45
CA ASN A 375 20.19 -37.05 -42.05
C ASN A 375 19.65 -36.81 -40.64
N LEU A 376 18.43 -36.27 -40.49
CA LEU A 376 17.76 -36.25 -39.19
C LEU A 376 16.28 -36.65 -39.33
N ASN A 377 15.92 -37.68 -38.56
CA ASN A 377 14.57 -38.14 -38.28
C ASN A 377 13.77 -37.05 -37.54
N GLN A 378 12.45 -37.00 -37.75
CA GLN A 378 11.52 -36.00 -37.18
C GLN A 378 11.53 -35.90 -35.64
N ASP A 379 11.99 -36.93 -34.93
CA ASP A 379 12.06 -36.91 -33.46
C ASP A 379 13.23 -36.04 -32.93
N ASN A 380 14.29 -35.85 -33.71
CA ASN A 380 15.42 -35.00 -33.30
C ASN A 380 15.10 -33.49 -33.45
N THR A 381 14.19 -33.11 -34.36
CA THR A 381 13.88 -31.69 -34.63
C THR A 381 13.11 -30.98 -33.51
N ASN A 382 12.27 -31.70 -32.75
CA ASN A 382 11.53 -31.12 -31.62
C ASN A 382 12.45 -30.89 -30.40
N ALA A 383 13.38 -31.81 -30.16
CA ALA A 383 14.39 -31.68 -29.10
C ALA A 383 15.34 -30.50 -29.38
N ASP A 384 15.78 -30.33 -30.63
CA ASP A 384 16.66 -29.21 -31.03
C ASP A 384 15.95 -27.85 -30.90
N MET A 385 14.68 -27.73 -31.32
CA MET A 385 13.89 -26.50 -31.18
C MET A 385 13.61 -26.13 -29.72
N GLN A 386 13.29 -27.11 -28.87
CA GLN A 386 13.10 -26.89 -27.44
C GLN A 386 14.39 -26.47 -26.75
N THR A 387 15.53 -27.03 -27.18
CA THR A 387 16.87 -26.66 -26.69
C THR A 387 17.20 -25.20 -27.04
N ASP A 388 16.85 -24.76 -28.25
CA ASP A 388 17.02 -23.36 -28.68
C ASP A 388 16.12 -22.39 -27.90
N LEU A 389 14.84 -22.72 -27.73
CA LEU A 389 13.91 -21.92 -26.93
C LEU A 389 14.38 -21.82 -25.47
N ASN A 390 14.82 -22.93 -24.89
CA ASN A 390 15.42 -22.95 -23.55
C ASN A 390 16.69 -22.10 -23.46
N SER A 391 17.50 -22.03 -24.51
CA SER A 391 18.66 -21.12 -24.58
C SER A 391 18.24 -19.65 -24.52
N PHE A 392 17.15 -19.26 -25.21
CA PHE A 392 16.56 -17.92 -25.08
C PHE A 392 16.02 -17.65 -23.68
N GLY A 393 15.26 -18.59 -23.11
CA GLY A 393 14.74 -18.47 -21.75
C GLY A 393 15.83 -18.41 -20.67
N THR A 394 16.93 -19.14 -20.87
CA THR A 394 18.09 -19.15 -19.95
C THR A 394 18.80 -17.80 -19.93
N LYS A 395 18.97 -17.16 -21.09
CA LYS A 395 19.51 -15.79 -21.16
C LYS A 395 18.67 -14.81 -20.34
N PHE A 396 17.35 -14.94 -20.42
CA PHE A 396 16.43 -14.09 -19.67
C PHE A 396 16.52 -14.29 -18.16
N ILE A 397 16.52 -15.56 -17.71
CA ILE A 397 16.70 -15.89 -16.29
C ILE A 397 18.04 -15.34 -15.79
N ASN A 398 19.13 -15.55 -16.53
CA ASN A 398 20.45 -15.07 -16.15
C ASN A 398 20.50 -13.54 -16.09
N SER A 399 19.89 -12.83 -17.03
CA SER A 399 19.81 -11.36 -16.98
C SER A 399 18.97 -10.88 -15.78
N THR A 400 17.88 -11.57 -15.44
CA THR A 400 17.06 -11.22 -14.28
C THR A 400 17.86 -11.40 -12.99
N LEU A 401 18.54 -12.54 -12.85
CA LEU A 401 19.37 -12.86 -11.70
C LEU A 401 20.56 -11.91 -11.58
N GLN A 402 21.24 -11.60 -12.68
CA GLN A 402 22.30 -10.61 -12.71
C GLN A 402 21.79 -9.24 -12.27
N SER A 403 20.62 -8.80 -12.75
CA SER A 403 20.04 -7.52 -12.32
C SER A 403 19.69 -7.52 -10.83
N ILE A 404 19.18 -8.63 -10.31
CA ILE A 404 18.95 -8.82 -8.87
C ILE A 404 20.29 -8.74 -8.12
N ASP A 405 21.33 -9.44 -8.56
CA ASP A 405 22.63 -9.46 -7.88
C ASP A 405 23.34 -8.10 -7.92
N GLU A 406 23.29 -7.37 -9.05
CA GLU A 406 23.86 -6.01 -9.18
C GLU A 406 23.13 -5.00 -8.27
N ARG A 407 21.79 -5.09 -8.18
CA ARG A 407 20.96 -4.12 -7.46
C ARG A 407 20.83 -4.45 -5.97
N PHE A 408 20.82 -5.73 -5.64
CA PHE A 408 21.03 -6.25 -4.30
C PHE A 408 22.52 -6.51 -4.05
N GLY A 409 23.40 -5.65 -4.59
CA GLY A 409 24.84 -5.74 -4.43
C GLY A 409 25.29 -5.71 -2.96
N GLU A 410 26.60 -5.84 -2.76
CA GLU A 410 27.25 -6.02 -1.45
C GLU A 410 26.65 -5.13 -0.36
N ASP A 411 26.57 -3.81 -0.51
CA ASP A 411 26.09 -2.92 0.56
C ASP A 411 24.66 -3.23 1.08
N SER A 412 23.76 -3.62 0.18
CA SER A 412 22.37 -3.91 0.53
C SER A 412 22.21 -5.27 1.20
N ARG A 413 22.94 -6.28 0.71
CA ARG A 413 23.04 -7.61 1.33
C ARG A 413 23.77 -7.52 2.66
N ILE A 414 24.86 -6.76 2.77
CA ILE A 414 25.60 -6.52 4.01
C ILE A 414 24.68 -6.00 5.11
N ILE A 415 23.81 -5.00 4.83
CA ILE A 415 22.84 -4.53 5.84
C ILE A 415 21.87 -5.66 6.23
N MET A 416 21.32 -6.40 5.25
CA MET A 416 20.38 -7.49 5.53
C MET A 416 21.04 -8.63 6.32
N ASP A 417 22.25 -9.02 5.95
CA ASP A 417 23.05 -10.07 6.57
C ASP A 417 23.41 -9.68 7.99
N ASN A 418 23.90 -8.44 8.19
CA ASN A 418 24.21 -7.90 9.52
C ASN A 418 22.98 -7.86 10.43
N ILE A 419 21.79 -7.58 9.89
CA ILE A 419 20.54 -7.58 10.66
C ILE A 419 20.07 -9.03 10.94
N SER A 420 20.14 -9.91 9.93
CA SER A 420 19.72 -11.31 10.02
C SER A 420 20.58 -12.13 11.00
N MET A 421 21.85 -11.73 11.17
CA MET A 421 22.75 -12.30 12.16
C MET A 421 22.12 -12.33 13.56
N PHE A 422 21.34 -11.31 13.94
CA PHE A 422 20.74 -11.22 15.26
C PHE A 422 19.58 -12.20 15.49
N THR A 423 18.97 -12.78 14.46
CA THR A 423 18.02 -13.91 14.63
C THR A 423 18.75 -15.25 14.72
N LYS A 424 19.93 -15.33 14.13
CA LYS A 424 20.82 -16.52 14.10
C LYS A 424 22.01 -16.39 15.04
N LEU A 425 21.91 -15.55 16.07
CA LEU A 425 23.04 -15.15 16.91
C LEU A 425 23.81 -16.36 17.48
N ASN A 426 23.11 -17.45 17.81
CA ASN A 426 23.70 -18.70 18.34
C ASN A 426 24.60 -19.47 17.37
N GLU A 427 24.56 -19.17 16.07
CA GLU A 427 25.38 -19.80 15.03
C GLU A 427 26.75 -19.11 14.88
N TYR A 428 26.90 -17.89 15.42
CA TYR A 428 28.11 -17.08 15.32
C TYR A 428 28.87 -17.02 16.65
N ASN A 429 30.20 -16.85 16.57
CA ASN A 429 31.02 -16.66 17.77
C ASN A 429 30.86 -15.23 18.36
N ASN A 430 31.38 -14.99 19.56
CA ASN A 430 31.19 -13.68 20.22
C ASN A 430 31.90 -12.54 19.49
N ASP A 431 33.08 -12.79 18.95
CA ASP A 431 33.87 -11.76 18.25
C ASP A 431 33.19 -11.31 16.97
N GLU A 432 32.62 -12.23 16.20
CA GLU A 432 31.81 -11.94 15.02
C GLU A 432 30.61 -11.07 15.37
N VAL A 433 29.89 -11.44 16.43
CA VAL A 433 28.69 -10.69 16.87
C VAL A 433 29.07 -9.27 17.27
N LEU A 434 30.11 -9.11 18.10
CA LEU A 434 30.50 -7.81 18.65
C LEU A 434 31.17 -6.90 17.60
N LYS A 435 31.78 -7.47 16.55
CA LYS A 435 32.35 -6.72 15.43
C LYS A 435 31.32 -6.32 14.37
N ASN A 436 30.04 -6.66 14.55
CA ASN A 436 28.99 -6.28 13.62
C ASN A 436 28.97 -4.74 13.42
N PRO A 437 29.02 -4.23 12.17
CA PRO A 437 29.08 -2.79 11.90
C PRO A 437 27.92 -1.99 12.50
N LEU A 438 26.75 -2.59 12.72
CA LEU A 438 25.60 -1.94 13.34
C LEU A 438 25.82 -1.66 14.83
N ILE A 439 26.52 -2.55 15.54
CA ILE A 439 26.90 -2.30 16.94
C ILE A 439 27.83 -1.10 17.00
N ASN A 440 28.83 -1.05 16.11
CA ASN A 440 29.76 0.09 16.06
C ASN A 440 29.04 1.41 15.75
N LEU A 441 28.06 1.39 14.84
CA LEU A 441 27.25 2.56 14.50
C LEU A 441 26.49 3.12 15.71
N TYR A 442 25.88 2.25 16.53
CA TYR A 442 25.04 2.68 17.66
C TYR A 442 25.83 2.87 18.97
N CYS A 443 27.04 2.33 19.08
CA CYS A 443 27.93 2.50 20.24
C CYS A 443 28.92 3.67 20.10
N SER A 444 29.09 4.25 18.92
CA SER A 444 30.04 5.35 18.71
C SER A 444 29.43 6.71 19.12
N PRO A 445 30.04 7.46 20.06
CA PRO A 445 29.64 8.84 20.35
C PRO A 445 29.93 9.75 19.16
N MET A 446 28.96 10.60 18.81
CA MET A 446 29.11 11.49 17.66
C MET A 446 29.95 12.72 18.05
N HIS A 447 30.72 13.29 17.12
CA HIS A 447 31.36 14.60 17.27
C HIS A 447 30.89 15.48 16.10
N TYR A 448 30.32 16.66 16.37
CA TYR A 448 29.96 17.61 15.32
C TYR A 448 30.40 19.02 15.63
N ASN A 449 31.01 19.65 14.62
CA ASN A 449 31.50 21.01 14.64
C ASN A 449 30.35 21.98 14.38
N HIS A 450 29.78 22.53 15.45
CA HIS A 450 28.79 23.60 15.38
C HIS A 450 29.47 24.96 15.44
N LYS A 451 29.23 25.85 14.46
CA LYS A 451 29.61 27.27 14.61
C LYS A 451 28.55 27.97 15.44
N GLY A 452 28.90 28.36 16.67
CA GLY A 452 28.05 29.16 17.53
C GLY A 452 27.76 30.55 16.93
N THR A 453 26.82 31.26 17.56
CA THR A 453 26.46 32.65 17.19
C THR A 453 27.62 33.63 17.35
N ASP A 454 28.67 33.22 18.05
CA ASP A 454 29.96 33.90 18.24
C ASP A 454 31.02 33.51 17.20
N HIS A 455 30.65 32.75 16.15
CA HIS A 455 31.54 32.19 15.13
C HIS A 455 32.60 31.21 15.65
N LYS A 456 32.54 30.78 16.91
CA LYS A 456 33.41 29.72 17.44
C LYS A 456 32.88 28.35 17.06
N VAL A 457 33.79 27.44 16.71
CA VAL A 457 33.45 26.04 16.45
C VAL A 457 33.42 25.31 17.79
N TYR A 458 32.25 24.81 18.18
CA TYR A 458 32.05 23.93 19.32
C TYR A 458 31.90 22.50 18.80
N GLU A 459 32.64 21.56 19.37
CA GLU A 459 32.33 20.13 19.23
C GLU A 459 31.18 19.82 20.18
N ARG A 460 30.02 19.44 19.62
CA ARG A 460 28.92 18.89 20.41
C ARG A 460 28.94 17.38 20.21
N THR A 461 28.96 16.65 21.31
CA THR A 461 28.95 15.19 21.30
C THR A 461 27.61 14.66 21.76
N ASP A 462 26.91 13.92 20.90
CA ASP A 462 25.78 13.13 21.36
C ASP A 462 26.31 11.88 22.07
N GLU A 463 25.71 11.55 23.22
CA GLU A 463 25.97 10.28 23.90
C GLU A 463 25.64 9.10 22.97
N PRO A 464 26.39 7.99 23.06
CA PRO A 464 26.11 6.81 22.26
C PRO A 464 24.74 6.23 22.64
N LEU A 465 24.01 5.68 21.66
CA LEU A 465 22.70 5.05 21.92
C LEU A 465 22.82 3.77 22.73
N LEU A 466 23.92 3.05 22.54
CA LEU A 466 24.19 1.77 23.20
C LEU A 466 25.54 1.75 23.89
N CYS A 467 25.63 1.07 25.03
CA CYS A 467 26.88 0.88 25.75
C CYS A 467 27.55 -0.44 25.35
N PHE A 468 28.66 -0.37 24.58
CA PHE A 468 29.40 -1.54 24.12
C PHE A 468 29.80 -2.50 25.26
N ARG A 469 30.29 -1.94 26.38
CA ARG A 469 30.73 -2.72 27.54
C ARG A 469 29.59 -3.52 28.17
N ASN A 470 28.37 -2.99 28.14
CA ASN A 470 27.19 -3.69 28.67
C ASN A 470 26.70 -4.74 27.68
N LEU A 471 26.70 -4.45 26.37
CA LEU A 471 26.41 -5.44 25.33
C LEU A 471 27.31 -6.68 25.46
N GLU A 472 28.61 -6.49 25.65
CA GLU A 472 29.58 -7.58 25.84
C GLU A 472 29.26 -8.43 27.07
N LYS A 473 28.90 -7.80 28.19
CA LYS A 473 28.54 -8.51 29.44
C LYS A 473 27.20 -9.25 29.36
N GLU A 474 26.23 -8.69 28.64
CA GLU A 474 24.88 -9.24 28.52
C GLU A 474 24.80 -10.37 27.49
N LEU A 475 25.72 -10.43 26.52
CA LEU A 475 25.71 -11.39 25.41
C LEU A 475 25.55 -12.87 25.84
N PRO A 476 26.23 -13.38 26.90
CA PRO A 476 26.02 -14.75 27.35
C PRO A 476 24.58 -15.02 27.82
N GLN A 477 23.97 -14.05 28.53
CA GLN A 477 22.59 -14.16 29.01
C GLN A 477 21.61 -14.10 27.83
N LEU A 478 21.85 -13.21 26.87
CA LEU A 478 21.05 -13.12 25.66
C LEU A 478 21.02 -14.46 24.91
N ARG A 479 22.17 -15.13 24.74
CA ARG A 479 22.23 -16.42 24.04
C ARG A 479 21.35 -17.48 24.70
N VAL A 480 21.32 -17.54 26.03
CA VAL A 480 20.44 -18.45 26.78
C VAL A 480 18.98 -18.10 26.50
N LEU A 481 18.61 -16.82 26.61
CA LEU A 481 17.24 -16.36 26.34
C LEU A 481 16.80 -16.66 24.92
N LEU A 482 17.66 -16.48 23.92
CA LEU A 482 17.36 -16.78 22.51
C LEU A 482 17.23 -18.27 22.21
N LYS A 483 17.94 -19.14 22.94
CA LYS A 483 17.75 -20.60 22.82
C LYS A 483 16.36 -20.99 23.34
N THR A 484 15.99 -20.48 24.52
CA THR A 484 14.66 -20.71 25.09
C THR A 484 13.57 -20.14 24.19
N SER A 485 13.75 -18.92 23.67
CA SER A 485 12.76 -18.29 22.78
C SER A 485 12.53 -19.10 21.51
N LYS A 486 13.59 -19.62 20.87
CA LYS A 486 13.46 -20.46 19.67
C LYS A 486 12.58 -21.68 19.93
N ASN A 487 12.80 -22.39 21.04
CA ASN A 487 11.99 -23.56 21.38
C ASN A 487 10.53 -23.16 21.65
N ASP A 488 10.29 -22.17 22.51
CA ASP A 488 8.94 -21.73 22.88
C ASP A 488 8.14 -21.19 21.69
N ILE A 489 8.80 -20.45 20.79
CA ILE A 489 8.16 -19.85 19.62
C ILE A 489 7.89 -20.93 18.57
N GLN A 490 8.83 -21.85 18.36
CA GLN A 490 8.67 -22.94 17.39
C GLN A 490 7.51 -23.86 17.78
N GLU A 491 7.41 -24.27 19.05
CA GLU A 491 6.28 -25.07 19.56
C GLU A 491 4.94 -24.35 19.36
N LYS A 492 4.89 -23.04 19.62
CA LYS A 492 3.66 -22.24 19.42
C LYS A 492 3.27 -22.10 17.95
N LYS A 493 4.26 -22.04 17.04
CA LYS A 493 4.01 -21.91 15.60
C LYS A 493 3.55 -23.24 15.00
N GLU A 494 4.17 -24.35 15.40
CA GLU A 494 3.77 -25.71 15.00
C GLU A 494 2.31 -26.00 15.42
N ASN A 495 1.94 -25.66 16.66
CA ASN A 495 0.57 -25.82 17.14
C ASN A 495 -0.47 -24.96 16.37
N ASN A 496 -0.03 -23.85 15.78
CA ASN A 496 -0.88 -22.97 14.97
C ASN A 496 -0.82 -23.28 13.46
N GLY A 497 -0.10 -24.33 13.04
CA GLY A 497 0.07 -24.69 11.63
C GLY A 497 0.87 -23.67 10.82
N MET A 498 1.73 -22.87 11.46
CA MET A 498 2.65 -21.94 10.81
C MET A 498 4.06 -22.53 10.77
N ASP A 499 4.63 -22.70 9.57
CA ASP A 499 5.98 -23.23 9.36
C ASP A 499 7.03 -22.12 9.09
N ASP A 500 6.81 -20.94 9.69
CA ASP A 500 7.67 -19.76 9.50
C ASP A 500 8.75 -19.72 10.60
N GLU A 501 10.04 -19.69 10.23
CA GLU A 501 11.15 -19.46 11.18
C GLU A 501 10.95 -18.19 12.04
N VAL A 502 11.58 -18.16 13.22
CA VAL A 502 11.57 -17.04 14.17
C VAL A 502 12.12 -15.76 13.52
N CYS A 503 11.35 -14.67 13.57
CA CYS A 503 11.76 -13.35 13.07
C CYS A 503 12.17 -12.38 14.19
N LEU A 504 12.78 -11.24 13.85
CA LEU A 504 13.21 -10.24 14.85
C LEU A 504 12.06 -9.75 15.75
N LEU A 505 10.86 -9.61 15.20
CA LEU A 505 9.70 -9.14 15.95
C LEU A 505 9.26 -10.16 17.01
N ASP A 506 9.41 -11.47 16.73
CA ASP A 506 9.14 -12.53 17.69
C ASP A 506 10.13 -12.46 18.86
N VAL A 507 11.40 -12.17 18.57
CA VAL A 507 12.45 -11.98 19.58
C VAL A 507 12.15 -10.78 20.47
N VAL A 508 11.78 -9.62 19.90
CA VAL A 508 11.42 -8.43 20.69
C VAL A 508 10.24 -8.73 21.63
N LYS A 509 9.19 -9.38 21.13
CA LYS A 509 8.01 -9.76 21.95
C LYS A 509 8.39 -10.72 23.08
N PHE A 510 9.29 -11.66 22.83
CA PHE A 510 9.78 -12.56 23.86
C PHE A 510 10.59 -11.80 24.92
N LEU A 511 11.54 -10.96 24.49
CA LEU A 511 12.39 -10.20 25.40
C LEU A 511 11.59 -9.20 26.22
N SER A 512 10.57 -8.55 25.66
CA SER A 512 9.73 -7.59 26.41
C SER A 512 9.02 -8.22 27.61
N VAL A 513 8.71 -9.52 27.54
CA VAL A 513 8.05 -10.25 28.63
C VAL A 513 9.05 -10.91 29.56
N ASN A 514 10.09 -11.54 29.00
CA ASN A 514 10.92 -12.50 29.73
C ASN A 514 12.35 -12.02 30.05
N GLY A 515 12.84 -10.97 29.40
CA GLY A 515 14.27 -10.67 29.38
C GLY A 515 14.67 -9.19 29.37
N GLN A 516 13.73 -8.25 29.30
CA GLN A 516 14.03 -6.83 29.09
C GLN A 516 14.96 -6.22 30.15
N TYR A 517 14.86 -6.69 31.40
CA TYR A 517 15.71 -6.21 32.50
C TYR A 517 17.03 -6.98 32.63
N LEU A 518 17.13 -8.16 32.04
CA LEU A 518 18.34 -8.99 32.07
C LEU A 518 19.33 -8.55 31.00
N VAL A 519 18.81 -8.17 29.83
CA VAL A 519 19.62 -7.77 28.66
C VAL A 519 19.15 -6.42 28.09
N PRO A 520 19.15 -5.34 28.89
CA PRO A 520 18.55 -4.06 28.52
C PRO A 520 19.19 -3.42 27.28
N GLU A 521 20.51 -3.52 27.09
CA GLU A 521 21.17 -2.93 25.93
C GLU A 521 20.88 -3.71 24.65
N TRP A 522 20.82 -5.04 24.75
CA TRP A 522 20.38 -5.85 23.62
C TRP A 522 18.91 -5.61 23.31
N PHE A 523 18.05 -5.47 24.32
CA PHE A 523 16.64 -5.16 24.10
C PHE A 523 16.46 -3.84 23.33
N LYS A 524 17.20 -2.80 23.70
CA LYS A 524 17.25 -1.53 22.92
C LYS A 524 17.70 -1.77 21.48
N LEU A 525 18.76 -2.55 21.27
CA LEU A 525 19.24 -2.86 19.92
C LEU A 525 18.15 -3.57 19.09
N TYR A 526 17.48 -4.59 19.64
CA TYR A 526 16.40 -5.27 18.93
C TYR A 526 15.21 -4.33 18.65
N GLN A 527 14.86 -3.42 19.57
CA GLN A 527 13.86 -2.37 19.30
C GLN A 527 14.29 -1.52 18.10
N ILE A 528 15.52 -1.00 18.10
CA ILE A 528 16.09 -0.22 16.99
C ILE A 528 15.99 -0.99 15.66
N LEU A 529 16.44 -2.25 15.64
CA LEU A 529 16.44 -3.09 14.43
C LEU A 529 15.03 -3.33 13.90
N THR A 530 14.03 -3.55 14.76
CA THR A 530 12.63 -3.74 14.33
C THR A 530 11.94 -2.46 13.86
N THR A 531 12.46 -1.29 14.26
CA THR A 531 11.98 0.01 13.78
C THR A 531 12.62 0.45 12.46
N LEU A 532 13.60 -0.31 11.93
CA LEU A 532 14.18 -0.05 10.61
C LEU A 532 13.20 -0.51 9.49
N PRO A 533 12.91 0.35 8.51
CA PRO A 533 11.98 0.08 7.42
C PRO A 533 12.65 -0.78 6.34
N ILE A 534 11.87 -1.58 5.63
CA ILE A 534 12.38 -2.36 4.49
C ILE A 534 12.10 -1.67 3.15
N GLY A 535 11.03 -0.88 3.10
CA GLY A 535 10.61 -0.21 1.88
C GLY A 535 9.64 0.93 2.14
N SER A 536 9.34 1.65 1.07
CA SER A 536 8.42 2.80 1.03
C SER A 536 6.98 2.41 0.67
N ASN A 537 6.60 1.14 0.85
CA ASN A 537 5.27 0.64 0.47
C ASN A 537 4.13 1.40 1.18
N GLU A 538 4.36 1.90 2.40
CA GLU A 538 3.39 2.73 3.11
C GLU A 538 3.20 4.12 2.47
N CYS A 539 4.22 4.68 1.83
CA CYS A 539 4.08 5.90 1.04
C CYS A 539 3.17 5.65 -0.16
N GLU A 540 3.40 4.57 -0.93
CA GLU A 540 2.55 4.21 -2.06
C GLU A 540 1.09 3.98 -1.63
N ARG A 541 0.87 3.30 -0.50
CA ARG A 541 -0.47 3.12 0.10
C ARG A 541 -1.12 4.45 0.43
N SER A 542 -0.36 5.40 0.99
CA SER A 542 -0.82 6.74 1.34
C SER A 542 -1.20 7.55 0.10
N PHE A 543 -0.37 7.54 -0.95
CA PHE A 543 -0.68 8.20 -2.22
C PHE A 543 -1.85 7.54 -2.95
N SER A 544 -1.96 6.22 -2.90
CA SER A 544 -3.09 5.48 -3.47
C SER A 544 -4.40 5.85 -2.78
N THR A 545 -4.37 5.96 -1.45
CA THR A 545 -5.49 6.44 -0.63
C THR A 545 -5.85 7.88 -0.98
N LEU A 546 -4.86 8.76 -1.11
CA LEU A 546 -5.05 10.13 -1.57
C LEU A 546 -5.72 10.19 -2.94
N GLN A 547 -5.31 9.36 -3.91
CA GLN A 547 -5.92 9.30 -5.25
C GLN A 547 -7.37 8.80 -5.22
N ARG A 548 -7.71 7.88 -4.31
CA ARG A 548 -9.10 7.40 -4.13
C ARG A 548 -10.01 8.44 -3.48
N ILE A 549 -9.46 9.24 -2.56
CA ILE A 549 -10.18 10.32 -1.88
C ILE A 549 -10.33 11.54 -2.81
N LYS A 550 -9.22 12.00 -3.41
CA LYS A 550 -9.15 13.19 -4.29
C LYS A 550 -9.41 12.79 -5.75
N THR A 551 -10.68 12.52 -6.06
CA THR A 551 -11.12 12.24 -7.43
C THR A 551 -11.44 13.52 -8.20
N LYS A 552 -11.60 13.44 -9.53
CA LYS A 552 -12.01 14.58 -10.38
C LYS A 552 -13.29 15.28 -9.87
N LEU A 553 -14.25 14.51 -9.37
CA LEU A 553 -15.51 15.03 -8.79
C LEU A 553 -15.32 15.67 -7.41
N ARG A 554 -14.21 15.37 -6.72
CA ARG A 554 -13.90 15.81 -5.34
C ARG A 554 -12.69 16.75 -5.27
N ASN A 555 -12.31 17.37 -6.38
CA ASN A 555 -11.17 18.28 -6.46
C ASN A 555 -11.31 19.58 -5.63
N LYS A 556 -12.50 19.86 -5.08
CA LYS A 556 -12.80 21.04 -4.26
C LYS A 556 -12.75 20.80 -2.74
N LEU A 557 -12.25 19.65 -2.28
CA LEU A 557 -12.05 19.41 -0.84
C LEU A 557 -11.04 20.42 -0.27
N SER A 558 -11.35 20.98 0.91
CA SER A 558 -10.38 21.83 1.62
C SER A 558 -9.18 21.00 2.09
N SER A 559 -8.04 21.66 2.31
CA SER A 559 -6.81 20.99 2.77
C SER A 559 -7.06 20.19 4.06
N THR A 560 -7.71 20.80 5.05
CA THR A 560 -8.07 20.16 6.33
C THR A 560 -8.96 18.93 6.16
N ALA A 561 -9.97 19.03 5.27
CA ALA A 561 -10.89 17.93 5.01
C ALA A 561 -10.19 16.75 4.31
N LEU A 562 -9.30 17.07 3.36
CA LEU A 562 -8.49 16.09 2.64
C LEU A 562 -7.52 15.38 3.58
N GLU A 563 -6.77 16.15 4.39
CA GLU A 563 -5.82 15.62 5.36
C GLU A 563 -6.51 14.71 6.38
N THR A 564 -7.65 15.14 6.93
CA THR A 564 -8.43 14.35 7.89
C THR A 564 -8.91 13.04 7.26
N ALA A 565 -9.48 13.08 6.05
CA ALA A 565 -9.96 11.89 5.36
C ALA A 565 -8.82 10.90 5.04
N VAL A 566 -7.68 11.42 4.60
CA VAL A 566 -6.49 10.60 4.31
C VAL A 566 -5.99 9.94 5.59
N LYS A 567 -5.83 10.70 6.68
CA LYS A 567 -5.39 10.17 7.98
C LYS A 567 -6.33 9.09 8.52
N PHE A 568 -7.65 9.31 8.47
CA PHE A 568 -8.62 8.31 8.92
C PHE A 568 -8.63 7.04 8.09
N SER A 569 -8.48 7.15 6.76
CA SER A 569 -8.42 5.98 5.89
C SER A 569 -7.12 5.18 6.09
N ILE A 570 -6.00 5.86 6.32
CA ILE A 570 -4.69 5.21 6.53
C ILE A 570 -4.59 4.56 7.91
N LEU A 571 -4.97 5.30 8.96
CA LEU A 571 -4.79 4.87 10.35
C LEU A 571 -5.92 3.95 10.82
N LYS A 572 -7.13 4.10 10.25
CA LYS A 572 -8.35 3.37 10.63
C LYS A 572 -8.49 3.22 12.16
N PRO A 573 -8.45 4.33 12.92
CA PRO A 573 -8.44 4.27 14.37
C PRO A 573 -9.71 3.60 14.88
N HIS A 574 -9.59 2.71 15.86
CA HIS A 574 -10.76 2.20 16.59
C HIS A 574 -11.39 3.36 17.37
N VAL A 575 -12.71 3.55 17.27
CA VAL A 575 -13.41 4.64 17.96
C VAL A 575 -14.35 4.04 18.99
N THR A 576 -14.11 4.35 20.26
CA THR A 576 -14.95 3.93 21.38
C THR A 576 -16.11 4.90 21.61
N GLU A 577 -17.05 4.54 22.48
CA GLU A 577 -18.13 5.46 22.87
C GLU A 577 -17.63 6.71 23.57
N ALA A 578 -16.65 6.57 24.46
CA ALA A 578 -16.00 7.69 25.13
C ALA A 578 -15.29 8.63 24.14
N ASP A 579 -14.70 8.09 23.07
CA ASP A 579 -14.09 8.88 22.01
C ASP A 579 -15.11 9.77 21.28
N LEU A 580 -16.33 9.25 21.06
CA LEU A 580 -17.40 10.01 20.42
C LEU A 580 -17.89 11.14 21.34
N ASP A 581 -17.96 10.89 22.64
CA ASP A 581 -18.27 11.91 23.64
C ASP A 581 -17.26 13.04 23.63
N ASP A 582 -15.96 12.70 23.62
CA ASP A 582 -14.87 13.66 23.51
C ASP A 582 -15.00 14.51 22.23
N ILE A 583 -15.28 13.89 21.08
CA ILE A 583 -15.44 14.60 19.79
C ILE A 583 -16.66 15.54 19.84
N VAL A 584 -17.80 15.04 20.33
CA VAL A 584 -19.04 15.83 20.42
C VAL A 584 -18.86 17.00 21.40
N GLN A 585 -18.20 16.78 22.54
CA GLN A 585 -17.90 17.84 23.48
C GLN A 585 -16.96 18.90 22.89
N ASN A 586 -15.89 18.49 22.20
CA ASN A 586 -14.99 19.40 21.49
C ASN A 586 -15.72 20.23 20.43
N PHE A 587 -16.65 19.62 19.71
CA PHE A 587 -17.47 20.30 18.72
C PHE A 587 -18.45 21.28 19.36
N VAL A 588 -19.06 20.92 20.49
CA VAL A 588 -19.98 21.79 21.24
C VAL A 588 -19.27 22.99 21.86
N MET A 589 -18.02 22.82 22.27
CA MET A 589 -17.21 23.84 22.94
C MET A 589 -16.41 24.72 21.97
N HIS A 590 -16.46 24.49 20.65
CA HIS A 590 -15.66 25.22 19.66
C HIS A 590 -16.04 26.73 19.64
N PRO A 591 -15.07 27.66 19.69
CA PRO A 591 -15.31 29.10 19.86
C PRO A 591 -16.06 29.78 18.71
N GLY A 592 -16.18 29.14 17.53
CA GLY A 592 -17.12 29.56 16.47
C GLY A 592 -18.58 29.62 16.96
N ARG A 593 -18.90 28.89 18.05
CA ARG A 593 -20.18 28.94 18.76
C ARG A 593 -20.31 30.03 19.81
N ALA A 594 -19.30 30.85 20.06
CA ALA A 594 -19.52 32.13 20.75
C ALA A 594 -20.49 33.02 19.95
N LYS A 595 -20.66 32.78 18.63
CA LYS A 595 -21.74 33.33 17.80
C LYS A 595 -22.96 32.41 17.65
N ALA A 596 -22.84 31.12 17.95
CA ALA A 596 -23.96 30.18 18.03
C ALA A 596 -24.49 30.01 19.46
N ARG A 597 -24.49 31.09 20.25
CA ARG A 597 -25.37 31.23 21.44
C ARG A 597 -26.86 31.20 21.06
N ASN A 598 -27.18 31.18 19.76
CA ASN A 598 -28.52 31.07 19.22
C ASN A 598 -28.79 29.76 18.47
N ILE A 599 -28.49 28.59 19.05
CA ILE A 599 -29.42 27.46 18.88
C ILE A 599 -30.38 27.54 20.07
N TYR A 600 -31.21 28.58 20.07
CA TYR A 600 -32.49 28.51 20.74
C TYR A 600 -33.37 27.68 19.81
N ILE A 601 -33.90 26.56 20.30
CA ILE A 601 -35.14 26.04 19.71
C ILE A 601 -36.21 27.04 20.10
N TYR A 602 -36.37 28.11 19.33
CA TYR A 602 -37.53 28.98 19.43
C TYR A 602 -38.71 28.19 18.85
N ILE A 603 -39.51 27.60 19.73
CA ILE A 603 -40.91 27.35 19.39
C ILE A 603 -41.58 28.72 19.53
N GLN A 604 -42.05 29.26 18.41
CA GLN A 604 -42.75 30.53 18.36
C GLN A 604 -44.02 30.41 19.22
N ASN A 605 -44.02 31.02 20.41
CA ASN A 605 -45.27 31.31 21.11
C ASN A 605 -45.94 32.45 20.32
N ASN A 606 -46.96 32.12 19.54
CA ASN A 606 -47.87 33.15 19.06
C ASN A 606 -48.65 33.64 20.30
N TYR A 607 -48.21 34.76 20.87
CA TYR A 607 -49.12 35.61 21.63
C TYR A 607 -49.93 36.40 20.61
N ASP A 608 -51.24 36.26 20.72
CA ASP A 608 -52.23 37.09 20.03
C ASP A 608 -51.95 38.57 20.33
N ASP A 609 -51.77 39.37 19.27
CA ASP A 609 -52.05 40.79 19.35
C ASP A 609 -53.57 40.93 19.52
N SER A 610 -53.96 41.36 20.72
CA SER A 610 -55.24 41.99 20.96
C SER A 610 -55.24 43.35 20.27
N ASP A 611 -55.87 43.43 19.10
CA ASP A 611 -56.58 44.65 18.69
C ASP A 611 -58.07 44.37 18.90
N ASP A 612 -58.63 45.03 19.93
CA ASP A 612 -60.02 45.44 19.94
C ASP A 612 -60.19 46.56 18.88
N GLU A 613 -61.27 46.46 18.09
CA GLU A 613 -61.76 47.33 16.99
C GLU A 613 -61.22 47.12 15.56
#